data_AF-A0A0F9FGJ6-F1
#
_entry.id   AF-A0A0F9FGJ6-F1
#
_cell.length_a   1.000
_cell.length_b   1.000
_cell.length_c   1.000
_cell.angle_alpha   90.00
_cell.angle_beta   90.00
_cell.angle_gamma   90.00
#
_symmetry.space_group_name_H-M   'P 1'
#
loop_
_entity.id
_entity.type
_entity.pdbx_description
1 polymer ?
#
loop_
_entity_poly.entity_id
_entity_poly.type
_entity_poly.pdbx_seq_one_letter_code
_entity_poly.pdbx_strand_id
1 'polypeptide(L)'
;MKGIPAILLMLTIFAGGCSIASTNRPFDTELMRSAESSLKRMGEALALTPDLKETGVVPDVDMAWAKYYAAQVVLAEGRVEEAEIYLKEVTELSENVFKRLVEAAAELSNSLLEGGRPL
;
A
#
# COMPACT_ATOMS: atom_id res chain seq x y z
N MET A 1 -50.62 -9.74 -33.19
CA MET A 1 -49.31 -9.41 -32.58
C MET A 1 -49.55 -9.18 -31.09
N LYS A 2 -49.04 -10.06 -30.22
CA LYS A 2 -49.25 -9.98 -28.76
C LYS A 2 -48.29 -8.92 -28.22
N GLY A 3 -48.84 -7.84 -27.65
CA GLY A 3 -48.07 -6.75 -27.06
C GLY A 3 -47.26 -7.25 -25.87
N ILE A 4 -46.00 -6.83 -25.78
CA ILE A 4 -45.16 -7.08 -24.62
C ILE A 4 -45.84 -6.39 -23.42
N PRO A 5 -46.18 -7.13 -22.35
CA PRO A 5 -46.85 -6.54 -21.20
C PRO A 5 -45.93 -5.50 -20.56
N ALA A 6 -46.46 -4.32 -20.25
CA ALA A 6 -45.71 -3.18 -19.68
C ALA A 6 -44.89 -3.52 -18.43
N ILE A 7 -45.23 -4.62 -17.74
CA ILE A 7 -44.49 -5.18 -16.60
C ILE A 7 -43.06 -5.60 -16.98
N LEU A 8 -42.84 -6.09 -18.21
CA LEU A 8 -41.50 -6.47 -18.68
C LEU A 8 -40.59 -5.25 -18.93
N LEU A 9 -41.17 -4.09 -19.21
CA LEU A 9 -40.43 -2.85 -19.48
C LEU A 9 -40.02 -2.13 -18.18
N MET A 10 -40.70 -2.40 -17.06
CA MET A 10 -40.28 -1.95 -15.73
C MET A 10 -39.15 -2.80 -15.13
N LEU A 11 -39.08 -4.09 -15.46
CA LEU A 11 -38.04 -5.00 -14.98
C LEU A 11 -36.66 -4.71 -15.60
N THR A 12 -36.59 -4.19 -16.82
CA THR A 12 -35.32 -3.78 -17.43
C THR A 12 -34.75 -2.50 -16.84
N ILE A 13 -35.58 -1.65 -16.21
CA ILE A 13 -35.11 -0.43 -15.53
C ILE A 13 -34.50 -0.77 -14.16
N PHE A 14 -35.00 -1.81 -13.48
CA PHE A 14 -34.43 -2.28 -12.21
C PHE A 14 -33.22 -3.23 -12.38
N ALA A 15 -33.13 -3.97 -13.49
CA ALA A 15 -31.98 -4.83 -13.77
C ALA A 15 -30.75 -4.08 -14.34
N GLY A 16 -30.89 -2.80 -14.72
CA GLY A 16 -29.79 -1.93 -15.11
C GLY A 16 -29.14 -1.17 -13.93
N GLY A 17 -29.60 -1.40 -12.70
CA GLY A 17 -29.28 -0.60 -11.52
C GLY A 17 -27.97 -0.93 -10.80
N CYS A 18 -26.95 -1.49 -11.46
CA CYS A 18 -25.68 -1.82 -10.82
C CYS A 18 -24.48 -1.50 -11.72
N SER A 19 -24.21 -0.23 -12.02
CA SER A 19 -22.86 0.22 -12.46
C SER A 19 -22.60 1.72 -12.25
N ILE A 20 -23.35 2.39 -11.35
CA ILE A 20 -22.94 3.71 -10.84
C ILE A 20 -22.53 3.56 -9.37
N ALA A 21 -21.54 2.71 -9.14
CA ALA A 21 -20.61 2.81 -8.02
C ALA A 21 -19.25 2.80 -8.73
N SER A 22 -18.44 3.84 -8.76
CA SER A 22 -18.16 4.87 -7.79
C SER A 22 -17.51 6.03 -8.57
N THR A 23 -17.99 7.26 -8.42
CA THR A 23 -17.27 8.44 -8.94
C THR A 23 -17.18 9.57 -7.92
N ASN A 24 -17.56 9.34 -6.65
CA ASN A 24 -17.60 10.39 -5.64
C ASN A 24 -17.41 9.89 -4.19
N ARG A 25 -16.72 8.76 -3.98
CA ARG A 25 -16.25 8.45 -2.63
C ARG A 25 -15.18 9.48 -2.25
N PRO A 26 -15.31 10.19 -1.13
CA PRO A 26 -14.26 11.10 -0.66
C PRO A 26 -12.99 10.29 -0.37
N PHE A 27 -11.84 10.88 -0.69
CA PHE A 27 -10.54 10.28 -0.42
C PHE A 27 -10.34 10.04 1.10
N ASP A 28 -9.80 8.87 1.44
CA ASP A 28 -9.46 8.52 2.81
C ASP A 28 -8.14 9.19 3.26
N THR A 29 -8.26 10.28 4.00
CA THR A 29 -7.10 11.02 4.52
C THR A 29 -6.34 10.26 5.61
N GLU A 30 -6.98 9.32 6.31
CA GLU A 30 -6.29 8.50 7.33
C GLU A 30 -5.32 7.52 6.67
N LEU A 31 -5.71 6.97 5.52
CA LEU A 31 -4.83 6.09 4.75
C LEU A 31 -3.56 6.81 4.30
N MET A 32 -3.67 8.06 3.83
CA MET A 32 -2.50 8.87 3.44
C MET A 32 -1.57 9.12 4.63
N ARG A 33 -2.14 9.49 5.79
CA ARG A 33 -1.36 9.73 7.01
C ARG A 33 -0.67 8.46 7.51
N SER A 34 -1.36 7.32 7.43
CA SER A 34 -0.79 6.01 7.80
C SER A 34 0.38 5.62 6.90
N ALA A 35 0.23 5.78 5.58
CA ALA A 35 1.29 5.50 4.62
C ALA A 35 2.52 6.41 4.83
N GLU A 36 2.31 7.71 5.04
CA GLU A 36 3.38 8.68 5.32
C GLU A 36 4.12 8.34 6.62
N SER A 37 3.37 8.03 7.68
CA SER A 37 3.95 7.61 8.97
C SER A 37 4.79 6.34 8.82
N SER A 38 4.29 5.36 8.05
CA SER A 38 4.99 4.10 7.77
C SER A 38 6.30 4.34 7.02
N LEU A 39 6.29 5.19 5.98
CA LEU A 39 7.48 5.60 5.25
C LEU A 39 8.51 6.28 6.13
N LYS A 40 8.08 7.22 6.97
CA LYS A 40 8.97 7.93 7.89
C LYS A 40 9.66 6.96 8.84
N ARG A 41 8.89 6.10 9.50
CA ARG A 41 9.42 5.10 10.44
C ARG A 41 10.36 4.13 9.73
N MET A 42 10.06 3.75 8.49
CA MET A 42 10.90 2.86 7.70
C MET A 42 12.24 3.51 7.34
N GLY A 43 12.22 4.79 6.95
CA GLY A 43 13.44 5.58 6.70
C GLY A 43 14.29 5.74 7.97
N GLU A 44 13.65 5.99 9.12
CA GLU A 44 14.33 6.03 10.42
C GLU A 44 14.97 4.68 10.77
N ALA A 45 14.25 3.56 10.57
CA ALA A 45 14.76 2.23 10.84
C ALA A 45 15.97 1.88 9.96
N LEU A 46 15.92 2.23 8.66
CA LEU A 46 17.05 2.05 7.75
C LEU A 46 18.27 2.90 8.17
N ALA A 47 18.04 4.13 8.64
CA ALA A 47 19.12 5.01 9.10
C ALA A 47 19.81 4.47 10.37
N LEU A 48 19.06 3.80 11.25
CA LEU A 48 19.59 3.17 12.46
C LEU A 48 20.30 1.84 12.19
N THR A 49 20.19 1.29 10.97
CA THR A 49 20.74 -0.01 10.61
C THR A 49 21.57 0.07 9.32
N PRO A 50 22.65 0.86 9.29
CA PRO A 50 23.45 1.08 8.08
C PRO A 50 24.07 -0.21 7.51
N ASP A 51 24.39 -1.17 8.37
CA ASP A 51 24.93 -2.49 7.98
C ASP A 51 23.87 -3.38 7.31
N LEU A 52 22.57 -3.07 7.50
CA LEU A 52 21.47 -3.79 6.85
C LEU A 52 21.19 -3.30 5.43
N LYS A 53 21.94 -2.33 4.89
CA LYS A 53 21.88 -1.99 3.46
C LYS A 53 22.16 -3.20 2.56
N GLU A 54 22.93 -4.17 3.04
CA GLU A 54 23.23 -5.41 2.33
C GLU A 54 22.07 -6.43 2.35
N THR A 55 21.05 -6.24 3.19
CA THR A 55 19.87 -7.14 3.24
C THR A 55 18.94 -7.01 2.02
N GLY A 56 19.26 -6.13 1.07
CA GLY A 56 18.47 -5.92 -0.13
C GLY A 56 17.10 -5.28 0.13
N VAL A 57 16.95 -4.55 1.25
CA VAL A 57 15.71 -3.81 1.58
C VAL A 57 15.65 -2.42 0.95
N VAL A 58 16.79 -1.86 0.53
CA VAL A 58 16.87 -0.51 -0.07
C VAL A 58 15.95 -0.37 -1.30
N PRO A 59 15.91 -1.33 -2.24
CA PRO A 59 14.98 -1.25 -3.37
C PRO A 59 13.50 -1.18 -2.96
N ASP A 60 13.11 -1.86 -1.89
CA ASP A 60 11.73 -1.85 -1.40
C ASP A 60 11.37 -0.52 -0.73
N VAL A 61 12.34 0.09 -0.03
CA VAL A 61 12.21 1.44 0.54
C VAL A 61 12.04 2.47 -0.56
N ASP A 62 12.87 2.42 -1.60
CA ASP A 62 12.76 3.32 -2.76
C ASP A 62 11.43 3.11 -3.51
N MET A 63 11.00 1.85 -3.66
CA MET A 63 9.71 1.49 -4.27
C MET A 63 8.53 2.05 -3.48
N ALA A 64 8.57 2.00 -2.15
CA ALA A 64 7.53 2.55 -1.31
C ALA A 64 7.44 4.08 -1.46
N TRP A 65 8.56 4.79 -1.50
CA TRP A 65 8.56 6.24 -1.77
C TRP A 65 7.98 6.54 -3.16
N ALA A 66 8.39 5.79 -4.18
CA ALA A 66 7.89 5.96 -5.54
C ALA A 66 6.36 5.77 -5.61
N LYS A 67 5.84 4.73 -4.96
CA LYS A 67 4.39 4.47 -4.88
C LYS A 67 3.63 5.57 -4.13
N TYR A 68 4.19 6.10 -3.05
CA TYR A 68 3.57 7.21 -2.32
C TYR A 68 3.51 8.49 -3.15
N TYR A 69 4.54 8.80 -3.93
CA TYR A 69 4.49 9.92 -4.86
C TYR A 69 3.52 9.67 -6.02
N ALA A 70 3.49 8.45 -6.56
CA ALA A 70 2.50 8.07 -7.57
C ALA A 70 1.08 8.25 -7.03
N ALA A 71 0.79 7.85 -5.80
CA ALA A 71 -0.49 8.06 -5.13
C ALA A 71 -0.91 9.53 -5.09
N GLN A 72 0.00 10.44 -4.75
CA GLN A 72 -0.28 11.88 -4.72
C GLN A 72 -0.60 12.43 -6.12
N VAL A 73 0.12 11.97 -7.15
CA VAL A 73 -0.13 12.38 -8.54
C VAL A 73 -1.51 11.92 -8.98
N VAL A 74 -1.84 10.63 -8.82
CA VAL A 74 -3.15 10.11 -9.25
C VAL A 74 -4.30 10.70 -8.42
N LEU A 75 -4.07 11.02 -7.14
CA LEU A 75 -5.05 11.73 -6.31
C LEU A 75 -5.32 13.14 -6.83
N ALA A 76 -4.28 13.87 -7.24
CA ALA A 76 -4.42 15.20 -7.84
C ALA A 76 -5.16 15.16 -9.19
N GLU A 77 -5.08 14.05 -9.91
CA GLU A 77 -5.85 13.77 -11.13
C GLU A 77 -7.32 13.36 -10.83
N GLY A 78 -7.69 13.23 -9.56
CA GLY A 78 -9.04 12.81 -9.14
C GLY A 78 -9.26 11.29 -9.17
N ARG A 79 -8.21 10.49 -9.42
CA ARG A 79 -8.26 9.02 -9.47
C ARG A 79 -8.13 8.45 -8.06
N VAL A 80 -9.16 8.66 -7.25
CA VAL A 80 -9.17 8.34 -5.81
C VAL A 80 -8.90 6.86 -5.53
N GLU A 81 -9.57 5.95 -6.24
CA GLU A 81 -9.44 4.50 -5.98
C GLU A 81 -8.01 4.00 -6.22
N GLU A 82 -7.37 4.50 -7.26
CA GLU A 82 -6.00 4.14 -7.60
C GLU A 82 -4.99 4.74 -6.62
N ALA A 83 -5.24 5.98 -6.16
CA ALA A 83 -4.46 6.57 -5.07
C ALA A 83 -4.50 5.70 -3.82
N GLU A 84 -5.70 5.24 -3.43
CA GLU A 84 -5.86 4.37 -2.27
C GLU A 84 -5.16 3.02 -2.46
N ILE A 85 -5.13 2.45 -3.66
CA ILE A 85 -4.38 1.23 -3.96
C ILE A 85 -2.89 1.44 -3.71
N TYR A 86 -2.30 2.50 -4.29
CA TYR A 86 -0.88 2.78 -4.08
C TYR A 86 -0.54 3.01 -2.60
N LEU A 87 -1.39 3.71 -1.84
CA LEU A 87 -1.14 3.94 -0.41
C LEU A 87 -1.24 2.66 0.44
N LYS A 88 -2.13 1.73 0.08
CA LYS A 88 -2.17 0.40 0.71
C LYS A 88 -0.89 -0.37 0.43
N GLU A 89 -0.44 -0.41 -0.82
CA GLU A 89 0.81 -1.06 -1.21
C GLU A 89 2.03 -0.46 -0.48
N VAL A 90 2.05 0.86 -0.24
CA VAL A 90 3.10 1.52 0.57
C VAL A 90 3.12 0.98 2.00
N THR A 91 1.95 0.81 2.60
CA THR A 91 1.82 0.29 3.97
C THR A 91 2.29 -1.17 4.04
N GLU A 92 1.84 -2.00 3.10
CA GLU A 92 2.25 -3.42 3.01
C GLU A 92 3.76 -3.58 2.77
N LEU A 93 4.35 -2.80 1.86
CA LEU A 93 5.79 -2.79 1.64
C LEU A 93 6.55 -2.37 2.89
N SER A 94 6.08 -1.33 3.58
CA SER A 94 6.70 -0.86 4.82
C SER A 94 6.69 -1.94 5.90
N GLU A 95 5.57 -2.64 6.08
CA GLU A 95 5.47 -3.77 7.03
C GLU A 95 6.44 -4.91 6.69
N ASN A 96 6.55 -5.26 5.41
CA ASN A 96 7.49 -6.29 4.95
C ASN A 96 8.95 -5.89 5.20
N VAL A 97 9.30 -4.62 4.96
CA VAL A 97 10.64 -4.11 5.28
C VAL A 97 10.89 -4.17 6.78
N PHE A 98 9.95 -3.71 7.62
CA PHE A 98 10.10 -3.81 9.07
C PHE A 98 10.32 -5.25 9.54
N LYS A 99 9.55 -6.19 9.02
CA LYS A 99 9.70 -7.60 9.36
C LYS A 99 11.12 -8.10 9.04
N ARG A 100 11.63 -7.81 7.85
CA ARG A 100 12.99 -8.20 7.42
C ARG A 100 14.07 -7.55 8.26
N LEU A 101 13.90 -6.28 8.64
CA LEU A 101 14.83 -5.59 9.53
C LEU A 101 14.86 -6.23 10.93
N VAL A 102 13.71 -6.62 11.46
CA VAL A 102 13.60 -7.32 12.76
C VAL A 102 14.24 -8.71 12.68
N GLU A 103 13.98 -9.46 11.61
CA GLU A 103 14.59 -10.78 11.36
C GLU A 103 16.12 -10.68 11.29
N ALA A 104 16.64 -9.72 10.51
CA ALA A 104 18.08 -9.50 10.40
C ALA A 104 18.71 -9.07 11.74
N ALA A 105 18.03 -8.23 12.53
CA ALA A 105 18.50 -7.86 13.86
C ALA A 105 18.54 -9.06 14.83
N ALA A 106 17.56 -9.96 14.75
CA ALA A 106 17.52 -11.18 15.55
C ALA A 106 18.64 -12.15 15.16
N GLU A 107 18.89 -12.33 13.86
CA GLU A 107 20.00 -13.14 13.35
C GLU A 107 21.37 -12.59 13.82
N LEU A 108 21.56 -11.28 13.73
CA LEU A 108 22.77 -10.62 14.22
C LEU A 108 22.94 -10.87 15.72
N SER A 109 21.89 -10.67 16.52
CA SER A 109 21.94 -10.91 17.96
C SER A 109 22.29 -12.36 18.30
N ASN A 110 21.71 -13.34 17.60
CA ASN A 110 22.01 -14.76 17.82
C ASN A 110 23.46 -15.08 17.46
N SER A 111 23.98 -14.54 16.34
CA SER A 111 25.38 -14.74 15.93
C SER A 111 26.39 -14.22 16.96
N LEU A 112 26.08 -13.08 17.60
CA LEU A 112 26.90 -12.48 18.64
C LEU A 112 26.86 -13.29 19.95
N LEU A 113 25.72 -13.88 20.30
CA LEU A 113 25.56 -14.71 21.48
C LEU A 113 26.23 -16.09 21.34
N GLU A 114 26.31 -16.63 20.12
CA GLU A 114 26.97 -17.92 19.82
C GLU A 114 28.51 -17.82 19.72
N GLY A 115 29.10 -16.62 19.86
CA GLY A 115 30.55 -16.44 20.01
C GLY A 115 31.36 -16.38 18.71
N GLY A 116 30.73 -16.09 17.57
CA GLY A 116 31.39 -16.02 16.26
C GLY A 116 32.01 -14.65 15.95
N ARG A 117 33.28 -14.63 15.54
CA ARG A 117 34.03 -13.43 15.11
C ARG A 117 33.31 -12.66 13.99
N PRO A 118 33.44 -11.32 13.92
CA PRO A 118 32.98 -10.55 12.78
C PRO A 118 33.76 -10.94 11.51
N LEU A 119 33.03 -11.11 10.40
CA LEU A 119 33.60 -11.14 9.05
C LEU A 119 34.14 -9.75 8.67
#